data_AF-M1BHC7-F1
#
_entry.id   AF-M1BHC7-F1
#
_cell.length_a   1.000
_cell.length_b   1.000
_cell.length_c   1.000
_cell.angle_alpha   90.00
_cell.angle_beta   90.00
_cell.angle_gamma   90.00
#
_symmetry.space_group_name_H-M   'P 1'
#
loop_
_entity.id
_entity.type
_entity.pdbx_description
1 polymer ?
#
loop_
_entity_poly.entity_id
_entity_poly.type
_entity_poly.pdbx_seq_one_letter_code
_entity_poly.pdbx_strand_id
1 'polypeptide(L)'
;MWRSMLNCHQKQFQAVMESKTRALRANTGFQRDSSLRATLELEVQLLSWCSHFNDWICCQKSYVESLKGWLLRCLMYEPEETPDGPVPFSPGRLGAPPVFVICNDWSQAVEAISENRVAIAMNDFASNLRQLWERQDEEQRQRIKAEYLSKDYKKRLTMLQQKRGGLRHEQDTMSNRSHIITPSEKGISPLDDLKVDLDSFKKKLVEERTKHKDAIKLVHDAASSSLQGGLLPIFKALENFTSEALRAHEQVRLQSVRDGS
;
A
#
# COMPACT_ATOMS: atom_id res chain seq x y z
N MET A 1 26.34 -11.12 -11.92
CA MET A 1 25.32 -10.21 -11.35
C MET A 1 24.02 -10.95 -11.03
N TRP A 2 23.27 -11.46 -12.02
CA TRP A 2 21.95 -12.08 -11.85
C TRP A 2 21.88 -13.21 -10.82
N ARG A 3 22.90 -14.09 -10.79
CA ARG A 3 23.00 -15.16 -9.78
C ARG A 3 23.00 -14.65 -8.34
N SER A 4 23.70 -13.55 -8.07
CA SER A 4 23.74 -12.92 -6.75
C SER A 4 22.41 -12.25 -6.39
N MET A 5 21.76 -11.59 -7.36
CA MET A 5 20.43 -11.01 -7.14
C MET A 5 19.37 -12.08 -6.88
N LEU A 6 19.37 -13.18 -7.64
CA LEU A 6 18.47 -14.31 -7.41
C LEU A 6 18.61 -14.85 -5.99
N ASN A 7 19.84 -15.09 -5.54
CA ASN A 7 20.10 -15.54 -4.17
C ASN A 7 19.56 -14.56 -3.12
N CYS A 8 19.71 -13.25 -3.37
CA CYS A 8 19.17 -12.20 -2.50
C CYS A 8 17.65 -12.25 -2.43
N HIS A 9 16.95 -12.28 -3.58
CA HIS A 9 15.49 -12.30 -3.61
C HIS A 9 14.90 -13.60 -3.06
N GLN A 10 15.57 -14.74 -3.23
CA GLN A 10 15.19 -16.00 -2.57
C GLN A 10 15.22 -15.87 -1.04
N LYS A 11 16.30 -15.28 -0.50
CA LYS A 11 16.41 -15.01 0.95
C LYS A 11 15.34 -14.02 1.44
N GLN A 12 15.07 -12.96 0.68
CA GLN A 12 14.03 -11.99 1.02
C GLN A 12 12.64 -12.62 1.00
N PHE A 13 12.33 -13.42 -0.02
CA PHE A 13 11.08 -14.15 -0.13
C PHE A 13 10.89 -15.11 1.06
N GLN A 14 11.92 -15.87 1.40
CA GLN A 14 11.90 -16.78 2.55
C GLN A 14 11.67 -16.03 3.87
N ALA A 15 12.40 -14.93 4.10
CA ALA A 15 12.25 -14.13 5.31
C ALA A 15 10.83 -13.55 5.47
N VAL A 16 10.21 -13.10 4.37
CA VAL A 16 8.83 -12.59 4.37
C VAL A 16 7.82 -13.72 4.55
N MET A 17 8.06 -14.91 3.99
CA MET A 17 7.23 -16.08 4.22
C MET A 17 7.23 -16.50 5.69
N GLU A 18 8.41 -16.53 6.32
CA GLU A 18 8.57 -16.91 7.72
C GLU A 18 7.97 -15.88 8.68
N SER A 19 8.03 -14.58 8.35
CA SER A 19 7.49 -13.51 9.20
C SER A 19 5.95 -13.52 9.31
N LYS A 20 5.25 -14.21 8.40
CA LYS A 20 3.77 -14.34 8.41
C LYS A 20 3.18 -14.96 9.68
N THR A 21 3.99 -15.60 10.51
CA THR A 21 3.53 -16.13 11.82
C THR A 21 3.22 -15.06 12.86
N ARG A 22 3.56 -13.78 12.63
CA ARG A 22 3.30 -12.69 13.58
C ARG A 22 2.21 -11.76 13.02
N ALA A 23 1.01 -11.85 13.56
CA ALA A 23 -0.07 -10.92 13.24
C ALA A 23 0.37 -9.48 13.52
N LEU A 24 0.28 -8.61 12.52
CA LEU A 24 0.68 -7.21 12.63
C LEU A 24 -0.50 -6.39 13.12
N ARG A 25 -0.31 -5.72 14.25
CA ARG A 25 -1.35 -4.90 14.87
C ARG A 25 -1.25 -3.46 14.37
N ALA A 26 -2.30 -2.96 13.72
CA ALA A 26 -2.40 -1.53 13.41
C ALA A 26 -2.35 -0.70 14.71
N ASN A 27 -1.56 0.37 14.72
CA ASN A 27 -1.37 1.19 15.91
C ASN A 27 -2.52 2.19 16.06
N THR A 28 -3.58 1.77 16.75
CA THR A 28 -4.79 2.56 16.95
C THR A 28 -4.72 3.42 18.23
N GLY A 29 -3.54 3.63 18.81
CA GLY A 29 -3.35 4.46 20.00
C GLY A 29 -2.95 5.91 19.70
N PHE A 30 -2.16 6.52 20.60
CA PHE A 30 -1.63 7.89 20.49
C PHE A 30 -0.72 8.15 19.27
N GLN A 31 -0.28 7.11 18.56
CA GLN A 31 0.62 7.16 17.40
C GLN A 31 -0.13 6.91 16.07
N ARG A 32 -1.40 7.33 15.98
CA ARG A 32 -2.25 7.03 14.82
C ARG A 32 -1.97 7.94 13.63
N ASP A 33 -1.74 9.22 13.86
CA ASP A 33 -1.36 10.16 12.79
C ASP A 33 -0.01 9.73 12.15
N SER A 34 0.91 9.17 12.94
CA SER A 34 2.12 8.53 12.43
C SER A 34 1.85 7.24 11.65
N SER A 35 0.83 6.44 12.03
CA SER A 35 0.43 5.25 11.27
C SER A 35 -0.12 5.63 9.89
N LEU A 36 -0.95 6.68 9.84
CA LEU A 36 -1.59 7.17 8.61
C LEU A 36 -0.53 7.75 7.65
N ARG A 37 0.42 8.51 8.19
CA ARG A 37 1.60 9.00 7.45
C ARG A 37 2.50 7.86 6.97
N ALA A 38 2.73 6.83 7.80
CA ALA A 38 3.55 5.69 7.43
C ALA A 38 2.93 4.86 6.29
N THR A 39 1.60 4.68 6.28
CA THR A 39 0.89 4.01 5.18
C THR A 39 1.05 4.78 3.87
N LEU A 40 0.87 6.10 3.90
CA LEU A 40 1.05 6.95 2.72
C LEU A 40 2.50 6.97 2.23
N GLU A 41 3.46 7.09 3.15
CA GLU A 41 4.89 7.07 2.81
C GLU A 41 5.26 5.73 2.15
N LEU A 42 4.80 4.61 2.72
CA LEU A 42 5.07 3.29 2.15
C LEU A 42 4.52 3.16 0.73
N GLU A 43 3.32 3.69 0.46
CA GLU A 43 2.75 3.70 -0.88
C GLU A 43 3.61 4.51 -1.86
N VAL A 44 4.03 5.72 -1.48
CA VAL A 44 4.89 6.58 -2.31
C VAL A 44 6.22 5.91 -2.60
N GLN A 45 6.86 5.33 -1.58
CA GLN A 45 8.12 4.60 -1.74
C GLN A 45 7.95 3.38 -2.65
N LEU A 46 6.81 2.70 -2.59
CA LEU A 46 6.54 1.54 -3.43
C LEU A 46 6.34 1.92 -4.90
N LEU A 47 5.61 3.00 -5.18
CA LEU A 47 5.44 3.54 -6.52
C LEU A 47 6.78 4.02 -7.09
N SER A 48 7.59 4.70 -6.27
CA SER A 48 8.93 5.13 -6.64
C SER A 48 9.83 3.92 -6.94
N TRP A 49 9.80 2.88 -6.11
CA TRP A 49 10.54 1.64 -6.35
C TRP A 49 10.12 0.98 -7.65
N CYS A 50 8.82 0.91 -7.94
CA CYS A 50 8.29 0.40 -9.20
C CYS A 50 8.84 1.18 -10.40
N SER A 51 8.79 2.51 -10.36
CA SER A 51 9.35 3.36 -11.42
C SER A 51 10.84 3.08 -11.62
N HIS A 52 11.63 3.16 -10.56
CA HIS A 52 13.08 2.94 -10.63
C HIS A 52 13.45 1.54 -11.14
N PHE A 53 12.68 0.51 -10.76
CA PHE A 53 12.88 -0.84 -11.26
C PHE A 53 12.65 -0.91 -12.77
N ASN A 54 11.54 -0.35 -13.26
CA ASN A 54 11.25 -0.31 -14.70
C ASN A 54 12.31 0.51 -15.45
N ASP A 55 12.68 1.68 -14.94
CA ASP A 55 13.70 2.53 -15.55
C ASP A 55 15.04 1.79 -15.65
N TRP A 56 15.43 1.07 -14.61
CA TRP A 56 16.66 0.26 -14.62
C TRP A 56 16.63 -0.84 -15.69
N ILE A 57 15.50 -1.54 -15.87
CA ILE A 57 15.35 -2.55 -16.92
C ILE A 57 15.34 -1.92 -18.31
N CYS A 58 14.62 -0.82 -18.51
CA CYS A 58 14.62 -0.07 -19.75
C CYS A 58 16.03 0.41 -20.11
N CYS A 59 16.78 0.96 -19.16
CA CYS A 59 18.17 1.37 -19.37
C CYS A 59 19.06 0.19 -19.81
N GLN A 60 18.89 -1.00 -19.22
CA GLN A 60 19.64 -2.18 -19.67
C GLN A 60 19.27 -2.57 -21.10
N LYS A 61 17.97 -2.63 -21.43
CA LYS A 61 17.48 -2.94 -22.79
C LYS A 61 18.06 -1.95 -23.81
N SER A 62 17.90 -0.65 -23.56
CA SER A 62 18.40 0.41 -24.44
C SER A 62 19.92 0.43 -24.56
N TYR A 63 20.66 0.11 -23.50
CA TYR A 63 22.12 0.00 -23.56
C TYR A 63 22.55 -1.12 -24.53
N VAL A 64 21.97 -2.31 -24.39
CA VAL A 64 22.31 -3.46 -25.23
C VAL A 64 21.90 -3.22 -26.68
N GLU A 65 20.73 -2.63 -26.91
CA GLU A 65 20.26 -2.24 -28.23
C GLU A 65 21.20 -1.21 -28.90
N SER A 66 21.61 -0.19 -28.14
CA SER A 66 22.54 0.84 -28.63
C SER A 66 23.91 0.25 -28.99
N LEU A 67 24.43 -0.66 -28.14
CA LEU A 67 25.68 -1.36 -28.39
C LEU A 67 25.59 -2.23 -29.65
N LYS A 68 24.50 -2.97 -29.82
CA LYS A 68 24.23 -3.77 -31.02
C LYS A 68 24.17 -2.89 -32.27
N GLY A 69 23.43 -1.79 -32.20
CA GLY A 69 23.32 -0.83 -33.30
C GLY A 69 24.66 -0.19 -33.67
N TRP A 70 25.49 0.15 -32.68
CA TRP A 70 26.85 0.65 -32.91
C TRP A 70 27.74 -0.40 -33.60
N LEU A 71 27.75 -1.64 -33.10
CA LEU A 71 28.52 -2.72 -33.70
C LEU A 71 28.11 -2.96 -35.16
N LEU A 72 26.80 -2.99 -35.45
CA LEU A 72 26.30 -3.19 -36.81
C LEU A 72 26.78 -2.12 -37.79
N ARG A 73 26.99 -0.88 -37.34
CA ARG A 73 27.56 0.20 -38.16
C ARG A 73 29.07 0.04 -38.41
N CYS A 74 29.77 -0.68 -37.53
CA CYS A 74 31.19 -1.00 -37.71
C CYS A 74 31.41 -2.10 -38.76
N LEU A 75 30.40 -2.94 -39.00
CA LEU A 75 30.37 -3.74 -40.22
C LEU A 75 29.94 -2.80 -41.34
N MET A 76 30.71 -2.74 -42.42
CA MET A 76 30.22 -2.20 -43.69
C MET A 76 29.20 -3.19 -44.29
N TYR A 77 28.16 -3.52 -43.51
CA TYR A 77 27.15 -4.51 -43.85
C TYR A 77 26.08 -3.85 -44.71
N GLU A 78 26.12 -4.12 -46.02
CA GLU A 78 24.96 -3.97 -46.89
C GLU A 78 24.15 -5.27 -46.81
N PRO A 79 22.88 -5.22 -46.33
CA PRO A 79 21.98 -6.35 -46.41
C PRO A 79 21.84 -6.80 -47.87
N GLU A 80 22.16 -8.07 -48.12
CA GLU A 80 21.96 -8.68 -49.44
C GLU A 80 20.45 -8.82 -49.68
N GLU A 81 19.90 -7.99 -50.57
CA GLU A 81 18.50 -8.08 -51.00
C GLU A 81 18.36 -9.20 -52.03
N THR A 82 17.59 -10.23 -51.69
CA THR A 82 17.22 -11.29 -52.63
C THR A 82 15.79 -11.07 -53.11
N PRO A 83 15.35 -11.71 -54.22
CA PRO A 83 13.96 -11.61 -54.70
C PRO A 83 12.91 -11.97 -53.64
N ASP A 84 13.30 -12.72 -52.62
CA ASP A 84 12.48 -13.18 -51.49
C ASP A 84 12.56 -12.26 -50.24
N GLY A 85 13.30 -11.15 -50.31
CA GLY A 85 13.51 -10.17 -49.24
C GLY A 85 14.93 -10.15 -48.65
N PRO A 86 15.15 -9.41 -47.54
CA PRO A 86 16.46 -9.29 -46.91
C PRO A 86 16.90 -10.63 -46.30
N VAL A 87 18.11 -11.07 -46.65
CA VAL A 87 18.65 -12.35 -46.16
C VAL A 87 18.85 -12.30 -44.64
N PRO A 88 18.44 -13.35 -43.88
CA PRO A 88 18.67 -13.42 -42.44
C PRO A 88 20.16 -13.34 -42.09
N PHE A 89 20.48 -12.54 -41.06
CA PHE A 89 21.85 -12.34 -40.61
C PHE A 89 22.53 -13.67 -40.26
N SER A 90 23.59 -14.01 -41.00
CA SER A 90 24.40 -15.21 -40.82
C SER A 90 25.83 -14.81 -40.45
N PRO A 91 26.21 -14.88 -39.16
CA PRO A 91 27.52 -14.40 -38.69
C PRO A 91 28.71 -15.04 -39.41
N GLY A 92 28.60 -16.35 -39.71
CA GLY A 92 29.62 -17.11 -40.43
C GLY A 92 29.73 -16.78 -41.92
N ARG A 93 28.64 -16.35 -42.58
CA ARG A 93 28.67 -15.92 -43.99
C ARG A 93 29.33 -14.55 -44.17
N LEU A 94 29.29 -13.71 -43.12
CA LEU A 94 29.73 -12.32 -43.16
C LEU A 94 31.15 -12.10 -42.62
N GLY A 95 31.83 -13.16 -42.18
CA GLY A 95 33.11 -13.03 -41.47
C GLY A 95 32.98 -12.18 -40.19
N ALA A 96 31.76 -12.06 -39.65
CA ALA A 96 31.47 -11.18 -38.54
C ALA A 96 32.23 -11.67 -37.29
N PRO A 97 33.03 -10.81 -36.64
CA PRO A 97 33.74 -11.20 -35.43
C PRO A 97 32.80 -11.81 -34.37
N PRO A 98 33.28 -12.75 -33.52
CA PRO A 98 32.45 -13.43 -32.51
C PRO A 98 31.64 -12.50 -31.60
N VAL A 99 32.12 -11.26 -31.40
CA VAL A 99 31.42 -10.21 -30.63
C VAL A 99 30.03 -9.88 -31.18
N PHE A 100 29.80 -10.01 -32.49
CA PHE A 100 28.50 -9.77 -33.11
C PHE A 100 27.46 -10.82 -32.71
N VAL A 101 27.87 -12.09 -32.66
CA VAL A 101 27.01 -13.18 -32.21
C VAL A 101 26.65 -13.00 -30.75
N ILE A 102 27.65 -12.70 -29.91
CA ILE A 102 27.46 -12.45 -28.47
C ILE A 102 26.50 -11.29 -28.27
N CYS A 103 26.69 -10.16 -28.96
CA CYS A 103 25.85 -8.97 -28.80
C CYS A 103 24.42 -9.17 -29.32
N ASN A 104 24.25 -9.88 -30.45
CA ASN A 104 22.93 -10.21 -30.94
C ASN A 104 22.17 -11.15 -29.98
N ASP A 105 22.82 -12.21 -29.50
CA ASP A 105 22.23 -13.14 -28.53
C ASP A 105 21.91 -12.42 -27.22
N TRP A 106 22.79 -11.54 -26.76
CA TRP A 106 22.56 -10.74 -25.55
C TRP A 106 21.37 -9.80 -25.70
N SER A 107 21.24 -9.13 -26.85
CA SER A 107 20.08 -8.29 -27.17
C SER A 107 18.78 -9.09 -27.15
N GLN A 108 18.75 -10.28 -27.77
CA GLN A 108 17.58 -11.16 -27.73
C GLN A 108 17.26 -11.65 -26.32
N ALA A 109 18.28 -12.02 -25.55
CA ALA A 109 18.14 -12.47 -24.17
C ALA A 109 17.54 -11.38 -23.26
N VAL A 110 18.02 -10.13 -23.39
CA VAL A 110 17.54 -9.00 -22.59
C VAL A 110 16.13 -8.56 -22.99
N GLU A 111 15.80 -8.62 -24.29
CA GLU A 111 14.46 -8.30 -24.79
C GLU A 111 13.40 -9.31 -24.35
N ALA A 112 13.77 -10.59 -24.22
CA ALA A 112 12.87 -11.65 -23.77
C ALA A 112 12.46 -11.55 -22.29
N ILE A 113 13.18 -10.75 -21.49
CA ILE A 113 12.91 -10.59 -20.06
C ILE A 113 11.78 -9.56 -19.87
N SER A 114 10.74 -9.94 -19.13
CA SER A 114 9.59 -9.07 -18.84
C SER A 114 9.53 -8.64 -17.38
N GLU A 115 9.55 -7.32 -17.16
CA GLU A 115 9.41 -6.63 -15.88
C GLU A 115 7.95 -6.56 -15.37
N ASN A 116 6.98 -6.84 -16.25
CA ASN A 116 5.55 -6.60 -16.02
C ASN A 116 5.01 -7.25 -14.74
N ARG A 117 5.40 -8.50 -14.44
CA ARG A 117 4.90 -9.19 -13.25
C ARG A 117 5.31 -8.52 -11.95
N VAL A 118 6.53 -7.96 -11.91
CA VAL A 118 7.04 -7.22 -10.76
C VAL A 118 6.29 -5.89 -10.64
N ALA A 119 6.14 -5.17 -11.75
CA ALA A 119 5.42 -3.90 -11.78
C ALA A 119 3.95 -4.05 -11.34
N ILE A 120 3.25 -5.09 -11.82
CA ILE A 120 1.88 -5.41 -11.41
C ILE A 120 1.82 -5.67 -9.91
N ALA A 121 2.68 -6.54 -9.37
CA ALA A 121 2.68 -6.86 -7.94
C ALA A 121 2.94 -5.63 -7.05
N MET A 122 3.82 -4.72 -7.47
CA MET A 122 4.06 -3.46 -6.75
C MET A 122 2.87 -2.51 -6.82
N ASN A 123 2.25 -2.34 -7.99
CA ASN A 123 1.07 -1.47 -8.16
C ASN A 123 -0.16 -2.01 -7.42
N ASP A 124 -0.36 -3.33 -7.41
CA ASP A 124 -1.43 -3.97 -6.64
C ASP A 124 -1.26 -3.72 -5.14
N PHE A 125 -0.03 -3.82 -4.64
CA PHE A 125 0.24 -3.51 -3.23
C PHE A 125 0.09 -2.01 -2.92
N ALA A 126 0.49 -1.12 -3.83
CA ALA A 126 0.25 0.33 -3.68
C ALA A 126 -1.25 0.62 -3.57
N SER A 127 -2.06 0.00 -4.44
CA SER A 127 -3.52 0.11 -4.42
C SER A 127 -4.13 -0.39 -3.10
N ASN A 128 -3.60 -1.50 -2.56
CA ASN A 128 -4.02 -2.01 -1.25
C ASN A 128 -3.67 -1.04 -0.11
N LEU A 129 -2.51 -0.37 -0.16
CA LEU A 129 -2.13 0.66 0.81
C LEU A 129 -3.00 1.91 0.70
N ARG A 130 -3.36 2.32 -0.51
CA ARG A 130 -4.31 3.41 -0.74
C ARG A 130 -5.66 3.13 -0.08
N GLN A 131 -6.22 1.94 -0.30
CA GLN A 131 -7.46 1.52 0.35
C GLN A 131 -7.34 1.44 1.88
N LEU A 132 -6.19 0.99 2.40
CA LEU A 132 -5.93 0.99 3.84
C LEU A 132 -5.93 2.41 4.40
N TRP A 133 -5.29 3.35 3.70
CA TRP A 133 -5.25 4.75 4.08
C TRP A 133 -6.66 5.37 4.11
N GLU A 134 -7.49 5.09 3.10
CA GLU A 134 -8.89 5.57 3.07
C GLU A 134 -9.69 5.07 4.27
N ARG A 135 -9.49 3.80 4.66
CA ARG A 135 -10.13 3.22 5.86
C ARG A 135 -9.61 3.87 7.15
N GLN A 136 -8.32 4.16 7.22
CA GLN A 136 -7.71 4.86 8.37
C GLN A 136 -8.24 6.29 8.50
N ASP A 137 -8.40 7.01 7.37
CA ASP A 137 -8.97 8.37 7.34
C ASP A 137 -10.45 8.38 7.78
N GLU A 138 -11.26 7.42 7.29
CA GLU A 138 -12.65 7.29 7.72
C GLU A 138 -12.77 6.95 9.21
N GLU A 139 -11.93 6.04 9.71
CA GLU A 139 -11.86 5.70 11.14
C GLU A 139 -11.52 6.93 12.00
N GLN A 140 -10.61 7.78 11.53
CA GLN A 140 -10.24 9.03 12.18
C GLN A 140 -11.41 10.02 12.20
N ARG A 141 -12.16 10.16 11.11
CA ARG A 141 -13.35 11.03 11.04
C ARG A 141 -14.42 10.57 12.04
N GLN A 142 -14.69 9.27 12.10
CA GLN A 142 -15.64 8.69 13.05
C GLN A 142 -15.21 8.91 14.50
N ARG A 143 -13.90 8.81 14.79
CA ARG A 143 -13.35 9.12 16.11
C ARG A 143 -13.62 10.56 16.54
N ILE A 144 -13.26 11.52 15.69
CA ILE A 144 -13.43 12.96 15.98
C ILE A 144 -14.91 13.25 16.27
N LYS A 145 -15.82 12.66 15.49
CA LYS A 145 -17.26 12.77 15.69
C LYS A 145 -17.71 12.17 17.03
N ALA A 146 -17.23 10.97 17.38
CA ALA A 146 -17.53 10.32 18.66
C ALA A 146 -16.98 11.11 19.86
N GLU A 147 -15.78 11.67 19.76
CA GLU A 147 -15.15 12.52 20.78
C GLU A 147 -15.93 13.83 20.98
N TYR A 148 -16.33 14.48 19.88
CA TYR A 148 -17.16 15.68 19.91
C TYR A 148 -18.51 15.41 20.62
N LEU A 149 -19.22 14.36 20.21
CA LEU A 149 -20.49 13.96 20.83
C LEU A 149 -20.31 13.59 22.31
N SER A 150 -19.22 12.92 22.65
CA SER A 150 -18.91 12.57 24.05
C SER A 150 -18.67 13.83 24.90
N LYS A 151 -17.97 14.82 24.36
CA LYS A 151 -17.70 16.09 25.04
C LYS A 151 -18.98 16.91 25.20
N ASP A 152 -19.81 16.99 24.16
CA ASP A 152 -21.10 17.71 24.22
C ASP A 152 -22.08 17.04 25.19
N TYR A 153 -22.20 15.71 25.14
CA TYR A 153 -23.00 14.94 26.09
C TYR A 153 -22.58 15.19 27.54
N LYS A 154 -21.27 15.17 27.82
CA LYS A 154 -20.73 15.44 29.15
C LYS A 154 -21.10 16.86 29.63
N LYS A 155 -20.97 17.87 28.76
CA LYS A 155 -21.35 19.25 29.07
C LYS A 155 -22.85 19.38 29.40
N ARG A 156 -23.72 18.80 28.57
CA ARG A 156 -25.17 18.81 28.79
C ARG A 156 -25.57 18.11 30.09
N LEU A 157 -24.94 16.98 30.38
CA LEU A 157 -25.15 16.24 31.62
C LEU A 157 -24.75 17.07 32.85
N THR A 158 -23.61 17.76 32.81
CA THR A 158 -23.17 18.63 33.91
C THR A 158 -24.11 19.83 34.13
N MET A 159 -24.59 20.45 33.05
CA MET A 159 -25.56 21.56 33.14
C MET A 159 -26.87 21.13 33.79
N LEU A 160 -27.35 19.93 33.45
CA LEU A 160 -28.56 19.35 34.04
C LEU A 160 -28.39 19.00 35.52
N GLN A 161 -27.24 18.41 35.90
CA GLN A 161 -26.93 18.12 37.30
C GLN A 161 -26.90 19.39 38.14
N GLN A 162 -26.31 20.47 37.61
CA GLN A 162 -26.25 21.77 38.27
C GLN A 162 -27.65 22.38 38.44
N LYS A 163 -28.50 22.37 37.39
CA LYS A 163 -29.90 22.83 37.50
C LYS A 163 -30.70 22.03 38.52
N ARG A 164 -30.55 20.70 38.55
CA ARG A 164 -31.22 19.84 39.53
C ARG A 164 -30.75 20.09 40.96
N GLY A 165 -29.46 20.37 41.17
CA GLY A 165 -28.92 20.76 42.47
C GLY A 165 -29.44 22.12 42.95
N GLY A 166 -29.56 23.10 42.05
CA GLY A 166 -30.12 24.42 42.34
C GLY A 166 -31.60 24.40 42.73
N LEU A 167 -32.44 23.68 41.96
CA LEU A 167 -33.87 23.52 42.29
C LEU A 167 -34.09 22.83 43.65
N ARG A 168 -33.24 21.88 44.02
CA ARG A 168 -33.32 21.20 45.33
C ARG A 168 -33.02 22.17 46.48
N HIS A 169 -32.07 23.07 46.28
CA HIS A 169 -31.73 24.10 47.26
C HIS A 169 -32.85 25.15 47.41
N GLU A 170 -33.47 25.57 46.30
CA GLU A 170 -34.62 26.48 46.31
C GLU A 170 -35.85 25.86 46.96
N GLN A 171 -36.13 24.58 46.68
CA GLN A 171 -37.25 23.85 47.28
C GLN A 171 -37.06 23.58 48.78
N ASP A 172 -35.82 23.32 49.23
CA ASP A 172 -35.47 23.21 50.65
C ASP A 172 -35.57 24.57 51.36
N THR A 173 -35.25 25.71 50.70
CA THR A 173 -35.46 27.06 51.28
C THR A 173 -36.93 27.49 51.32
N MET A 174 -37.76 27.07 50.36
CA MET A 174 -39.20 27.38 50.32
C MET A 174 -40.04 26.48 51.23
N SER A 175 -39.59 25.26 51.53
CA SER A 175 -40.28 24.36 52.46
C SER A 175 -40.28 24.85 53.92
N ASN A 176 -39.47 25.86 54.25
CA ASN A 176 -39.49 26.55 55.55
C ASN A 176 -40.52 27.69 55.65
N ARG A 177 -41.31 27.95 54.59
CA ARG A 177 -42.44 28.90 54.58
C ARG A 177 -43.71 28.15 54.18
N SER A 178 -44.48 27.75 55.18
CA SER A 178 -45.69 26.93 55.05
C SER A 178 -46.74 27.42 54.03
N HIS A 179 -47.36 26.40 53.41
CA HIS A 179 -48.77 26.27 52.99
C HIS A 179 -49.46 27.42 52.25
N ILE A 180 -49.52 27.34 50.92
CA ILE A 180 -50.74 27.62 50.13
C ILE A 180 -50.83 26.60 48.98
N ILE A 181 -51.98 25.93 48.87
CA ILE A 181 -52.32 24.96 47.82
C ILE A 181 -52.81 25.73 46.60
N THR A 182 -52.20 25.52 45.44
CA THR A 182 -52.79 25.85 44.13
C THR A 182 -52.65 24.68 43.15
N PRO A 183 -53.58 24.54 42.18
CA PRO A 183 -53.76 23.30 41.44
C PRO A 183 -52.70 23.11 40.35
N SER A 184 -52.19 21.89 40.30
CA SER A 184 -51.24 21.37 39.32
C SER A 184 -51.76 21.45 37.88
N GLU A 185 -51.25 22.40 37.09
CA GLU A 185 -51.30 22.29 35.64
C GLU A 185 -50.30 21.23 35.17
N LYS A 186 -50.83 20.15 34.57
CA LYS A 186 -50.08 19.12 33.84
C LYS A 186 -49.49 19.72 32.56
N GLY A 187 -48.48 20.57 32.69
CA GLY A 187 -47.55 20.92 31.62
C GLY A 187 -46.30 20.06 31.76
N ILE A 188 -45.81 19.49 30.66
CA ILE A 188 -44.54 18.75 30.64
C ILE A 188 -43.45 19.67 31.21
N SER A 189 -42.73 19.22 32.23
CA SER A 189 -41.71 20.06 32.87
C SER A 189 -40.59 20.34 31.86
N PRO A 190 -40.03 21.55 31.78
CA PRO A 190 -38.82 21.83 31.01
C PRO A 190 -37.62 20.91 31.36
N LEU A 191 -37.66 20.26 32.54
CA LEU A 191 -36.71 19.24 32.96
C LEU A 191 -36.94 17.88 32.28
N ASP A 192 -38.19 17.54 31.97
CA ASP A 192 -38.56 16.30 31.29
C ASP A 192 -38.19 16.37 29.80
N ASP A 193 -38.43 17.50 29.12
CA ASP A 193 -37.99 17.73 27.74
C ASP A 193 -36.46 17.63 27.60
N LEU A 194 -35.73 18.27 28.53
CA LEU A 194 -34.26 18.25 28.54
C LEU A 194 -33.70 16.85 28.85
N LYS A 195 -34.46 16.01 29.56
CA LYS A 195 -34.10 14.62 29.84
C LYS A 195 -34.33 13.73 28.62
N VAL A 196 -35.43 13.90 27.89
CA VAL A 196 -35.69 13.19 26.62
C VAL A 196 -34.62 13.51 25.58
N ASP A 197 -34.24 14.79 25.47
CA ASP A 197 -33.13 15.20 24.61
C ASP A 197 -31.80 14.54 25.00
N LEU A 198 -31.48 14.47 26.29
CA LEU A 198 -30.28 13.78 26.77
C LEU A 198 -30.27 12.29 26.41
N ASP A 199 -31.40 11.60 26.52
CA ASP A 199 -31.51 10.19 26.21
C ASP A 199 -31.36 9.94 24.69
N SER A 200 -31.92 10.82 23.86
CA SER A 200 -31.69 10.83 22.40
C SER A 200 -30.21 11.05 22.07
N PHE A 201 -29.54 12.00 22.73
CA PHE A 201 -28.11 12.25 22.57
C PHE A 201 -27.25 11.06 23.04
N LYS A 202 -27.61 10.44 24.17
CA LYS A 202 -26.94 9.24 24.67
C LYS A 202 -27.03 8.10 23.66
N LYS A 203 -28.20 7.89 23.06
CA LYS A 203 -28.39 6.88 22.00
C LYS A 203 -27.48 7.14 20.81
N LYS A 204 -27.41 8.39 20.30
CA LYS A 204 -26.50 8.78 19.22
C LYS A 204 -25.03 8.55 19.57
N LEU A 205 -24.62 8.87 20.80
CA LEU A 205 -23.24 8.65 21.27
C LEU A 205 -22.88 7.17 21.29
N VAL A 206 -23.79 6.30 21.74
CA VAL A 206 -23.57 4.84 21.73
C VAL A 206 -23.42 4.34 20.29
N GLU A 207 -24.30 4.78 19.39
CA GLU A 207 -24.26 4.39 17.97
C GLU A 207 -22.94 4.81 17.29
N GLU A 208 -22.48 6.03 17.51
CA GLU A 208 -21.21 6.50 16.92
C GLU A 208 -19.99 5.81 17.54
N ARG A 209 -20.01 5.47 18.84
CA ARG A 209 -18.95 4.65 19.46
C ARG A 209 -18.92 3.24 18.90
N THR A 210 -20.09 2.64 18.60
CA THR A 210 -20.13 1.33 17.95
C THR A 210 -19.54 1.38 16.54
N LYS A 211 -19.91 2.37 15.72
CA LYS A 211 -19.33 2.58 14.38
C LYS A 211 -17.81 2.71 14.42
N HIS A 212 -17.30 3.57 15.32
CA HIS A 212 -15.86 3.74 15.51
C HIS A 212 -15.15 2.43 15.91
N LYS A 213 -15.74 1.64 16.81
CA LYS A 213 -15.18 0.34 17.21
C LYS A 213 -15.12 -0.64 16.04
N ASP A 214 -16.11 -0.65 15.17
CA ASP A 214 -16.13 -1.51 13.99
C ASP A 214 -15.15 -1.03 12.91
N ALA A 215 -15.02 0.29 12.71
CA ALA A 215 -13.99 0.87 11.85
C ALA A 215 -12.56 0.52 12.29
N ILE A 216 -12.29 0.54 13.61
CA ILE A 216 -11.00 0.09 14.17
C ILE A 216 -10.68 -1.35 13.77
N LYS A 217 -11.66 -2.26 13.86
CA LYS A 217 -11.47 -3.66 13.48
C LYS A 217 -11.18 -3.79 11.98
N LEU A 218 -11.97 -3.09 11.15
CA LEU A 218 -11.78 -3.09 9.70
C LEU A 218 -10.39 -2.57 9.30
N VAL A 219 -9.90 -1.50 9.94
CA VAL A 219 -8.55 -0.98 9.71
C VAL A 219 -7.49 -1.98 10.13
N HIS A 220 -7.66 -2.65 11.27
CA HIS A 220 -6.72 -3.65 11.74
C HIS A 220 -6.64 -4.85 10.79
N ASP A 221 -7.78 -5.37 10.37
CA ASP A 221 -7.86 -6.51 9.46
C ASP A 221 -7.30 -6.15 8.07
N ALA A 222 -7.62 -4.95 7.57
CA ALA A 222 -7.04 -4.41 6.35
C ALA A 222 -5.51 -4.26 6.46
N ALA A 223 -4.99 -3.68 7.55
CA ALA A 223 -3.56 -3.50 7.71
C ALA A 223 -2.78 -4.83 7.73
N SER A 224 -3.30 -5.83 8.46
CA SER A 224 -2.67 -7.15 8.54
C SER A 224 -2.69 -7.87 7.18
N SER A 225 -3.81 -7.80 6.47
CA SER A 225 -3.98 -8.47 5.17
C SER A 225 -3.23 -7.77 4.04
N SER A 226 -3.21 -6.44 4.01
CA SER A 226 -2.49 -5.65 2.99
C SER A 226 -0.99 -5.91 3.03
N LEU A 227 -0.35 -5.94 4.21
CA LEU A 227 1.10 -6.13 4.27
C LEU A 227 1.52 -7.56 3.91
N GLN A 228 0.82 -8.57 4.45
CA GLN A 228 1.12 -9.97 4.17
C GLN A 228 0.77 -10.37 2.73
N GLY A 229 -0.36 -9.87 2.24
CA GLY A 229 -0.85 -10.11 0.89
C GLY A 229 -0.12 -9.31 -0.18
N GLY A 230 0.48 -8.17 0.18
CA GLY A 230 1.16 -7.28 -0.77
C GLY A 230 2.66 -7.51 -0.93
N LEU A 231 3.40 -7.73 0.17
CA LEU A 231 4.85 -7.94 0.07
C LEU A 231 5.22 -9.28 -0.56
N LEU A 232 4.46 -10.34 -0.25
CA LEU A 232 4.79 -11.68 -0.71
C LEU A 232 4.80 -11.79 -2.26
N PRO A 233 3.76 -11.35 -2.99
CA PRO A 233 3.77 -11.39 -4.45
C PRO A 233 4.93 -10.63 -5.07
N ILE A 234 5.35 -9.50 -4.49
CA ILE A 234 6.48 -8.70 -5.00
C ILE A 234 7.77 -9.51 -4.95
N PHE A 235 8.12 -10.08 -3.78
CA PHE A 235 9.36 -10.86 -3.67
C PHE A 235 9.30 -12.14 -4.49
N LYS A 236 8.12 -12.75 -4.65
CA LYS A 236 7.98 -13.89 -5.56
C LYS A 236 8.20 -13.48 -7.02
N ALA A 237 7.65 -12.35 -7.43
CA ALA A 237 7.83 -11.82 -8.77
C ALA A 237 9.30 -11.47 -9.04
N LEU A 238 10.01 -10.86 -8.08
CA LEU A 238 11.44 -10.55 -8.18
C LEU A 238 12.31 -11.81 -8.27
N GLU A 239 11.99 -12.84 -7.49
CA GLU A 239 12.66 -14.15 -7.58
C GLU A 239 12.50 -14.76 -8.98
N ASN A 240 11.26 -14.81 -9.48
CA ASN A 240 10.96 -15.35 -10.81
C ASN A 240 11.66 -14.53 -11.90
N PHE A 241 11.56 -13.20 -11.84
CA PHE A 241 12.19 -12.26 -12.76
C PHE A 241 13.71 -12.48 -12.83
N THR A 242 14.37 -12.55 -11.67
CA THR A 242 15.83 -12.74 -11.63
C THR A 242 16.28 -14.14 -12.05
N SER A 243 15.44 -15.15 -11.86
CA SER A 243 15.65 -16.50 -12.39
C SER A 243 15.54 -16.53 -13.92
N GLU A 244 14.52 -15.89 -14.48
CA GLU A 244 14.35 -15.74 -15.93
C GLU A 244 15.52 -14.96 -16.54
N ALA A 245 15.90 -13.84 -15.91
CA ALA A 245 17.04 -13.04 -16.34
C ALA A 245 18.36 -13.83 -16.29
N LEU A 246 18.61 -14.60 -15.23
CA LEU A 246 19.78 -15.46 -15.14
C LEU A 246 19.81 -16.48 -16.29
N ARG A 247 18.70 -17.18 -16.51
CA ARG A 247 18.58 -18.19 -17.58
C ARG A 247 18.80 -17.58 -18.97
N ALA A 248 18.20 -16.42 -19.23
CA ALA A 248 18.38 -15.72 -20.50
C ALA A 248 19.86 -15.36 -20.75
N HIS A 249 20.56 -14.89 -19.72
CA HIS A 249 21.98 -14.54 -19.84
C HIS A 249 22.89 -15.77 -19.97
N GLU A 250 22.55 -16.90 -19.35
CA GLU A 250 23.30 -18.16 -19.50
C GLU A 250 23.18 -18.78 -20.90
N GLN A 251 22.15 -18.41 -21.67
CA GLN A 251 21.96 -18.84 -23.06
C GLN A 251 22.80 -18.04 -24.06
N VAL A 252 23.40 -16.91 -23.65
CA VAL A 252 24.26 -16.11 -24.52
C VAL A 252 25.52 -16.91 -24.86
N ARG A 253 25.74 -17.18 -26.14
CA ARG A 253 26.86 -18.00 -26.61
C ARG A 253 28.17 -17.23 -26.50
N LEU A 254 28.99 -17.55 -25.51
CA LEU A 254 30.38 -17.14 -25.45
C LEU A 254 31.21 -18.16 -26.25
N GLN A 255 31.72 -17.80 -27.42
CA GLN A 255 32.69 -18.65 -28.09
C GLN A 255 33.96 -18.70 -27.22
N SER A 256 34.20 -19.81 -26.52
CA SER A 256 35.53 -20.08 -25.98
C SER A 256 36.45 -20.25 -27.18
N VAL A 257 37.47 -19.40 -27.29
CA VAL A 257 38.66 -19.75 -28.06
C VAL A 257 39.17 -21.04 -27.42
N ARG A 258 38.83 -22.20 -27.99
CA ARG A 258 39.53 -23.43 -27.63
C ARG A 258 40.93 -23.22 -28.16
N ASP A 259 41.86 -23.10 -27.22
CA ASP A 259 43.29 -23.04 -27.46
C ASP A 259 43.66 -24.08 -28.51
N GLY A 260 44.04 -23.60 -29.70
CA GLY A 260 44.81 -24.38 -30.63
C GLY A 260 46.23 -24.45 -30.08
N SER A 261 46.58 -25.56 -29.46
CA SER A 261 47.95 -25.98 -29.17
C SER A 261 48.01 -27.49 -29.20
#